data_AF-A0A7W0J792-F1
#
_entry.id   AF-A0A7W0J792-F1
#
_cell.length_a   1.000
_cell.length_b   1.000
_cell.length_c   1.000
_cell.angle_alpha   90.00
_cell.angle_beta   90.00
_cell.angle_gamma   90.00
#
_symmetry.space_group_name_H-M   'P 1'
#
loop_
_entity.id
_entity.type
_entity.pdbx_description
1 polymer ?
#
loop_
_entity_poly.entity_id
_entity_poly.type
_entity_poly.pdbx_seq_one_letter_code
_entity_poly.pdbx_strand_id
1 'polypeptide(L)'
;MVELASPYVHYYNRGVNKEIIFFTPENYAFLLAKTSEFIKYYQVELIAYCLMPNHYHILLKHENQVEGSNLIQRIFNSYTQAINKKNSRVGTLFQGNVKKRFIEDDDYLSETIKYIHLNPVKA
;
A
#
# COMPACT_ATOMS: atom_id res chain seq x y z
N MET A 1 21.55 17.90 16.84
CA MET A 1 21.31 16.61 16.18
C MET A 1 20.01 16.76 15.42
N VAL A 2 20.00 16.51 14.11
CA VAL A 2 18.75 16.54 13.34
C VAL A 2 18.01 15.26 13.70
N GLU A 3 16.85 15.39 14.31
CA GLU A 3 15.94 14.28 14.57
C GLU A 3 15.54 13.73 13.19
N LEU A 4 16.11 12.57 12.81
CA LEU A 4 15.74 11.93 11.55
C LEU A 4 14.29 11.49 11.71
N ALA A 5 13.40 12.07 10.89
CA ALA A 5 12.02 11.63 10.79
C ALA A 5 12.02 10.11 10.62
N SER A 6 11.23 9.43 11.45
CA SER A 6 11.16 7.97 11.47
C SER A 6 10.96 7.40 10.05
N PRO A 7 11.70 6.34 9.68
CA PRO A 7 11.70 5.79 8.32
C PRO A 7 10.41 5.03 7.98
N TYR A 8 9.48 4.89 8.93
CA TYR A 8 8.28 4.10 8.81
C TYR A 8 7.10 4.93 8.27
N VAL A 9 6.50 4.48 7.18
CA VAL A 9 5.35 5.14 6.55
C VAL A 9 4.26 4.13 6.23
N HIS A 10 3.07 4.42 6.74
CA HIS A 10 1.85 3.68 6.47
C HIS A 10 1.12 4.30 5.27
N TYR A 11 1.06 3.55 4.16
CA TYR A 11 0.32 3.85 2.95
C TYR A 11 -1.01 3.11 2.91
N TYR A 12 -2.07 3.79 2.49
CA TYR A 12 -3.39 3.20 2.37
C TYR A 12 -4.24 3.90 1.32
N ASN A 13 -5.11 3.14 0.67
CA ASN A 13 -6.16 3.66 -0.19
C ASN A 13 -7.31 2.65 -0.30
N ARG A 14 -8.43 3.08 -0.85
CA ARG A 14 -9.64 2.28 -1.07
C ARG A 14 -10.19 2.47 -2.46
N GLY A 15 -11.05 1.56 -2.88
CA GLY A 15 -11.80 1.66 -4.12
C GLY A 15 -12.65 2.92 -4.17
N VAL A 16 -12.80 3.48 -5.37
CA VAL A 16 -13.79 4.53 -5.60
C VAL A 16 -15.17 4.02 -5.17
N ASN A 17 -15.96 4.85 -4.49
CA ASN A 17 -17.26 4.45 -3.92
C ASN A 17 -17.22 3.22 -2.99
N LYS A 18 -16.06 2.91 -2.38
CA LYS A 18 -15.82 1.69 -1.58
C LYS A 18 -15.99 0.39 -2.37
N GLU A 19 -15.92 0.45 -3.70
CA GLU A 19 -15.99 -0.72 -4.57
C GLU A 19 -14.81 -1.67 -4.38
N ILE A 20 -15.01 -2.90 -4.85
CA ILE A 20 -13.97 -3.93 -4.89
C ILE A 20 -12.83 -3.48 -5.81
N ILE A 21 -11.60 -3.61 -5.32
CA ILE A 21 -10.35 -3.36 -6.02
C ILE A 21 -9.59 -4.66 -6.32
N PHE A 22 -9.80 -5.72 -5.54
CA PHE A 22 -9.25 -7.06 -5.77
C PHE A 22 -10.39 -8.03 -6.06
N PHE A 23 -10.60 -8.33 -7.34
CA PHE A 23 -11.74 -9.09 -7.82
C PHE A 23 -11.52 -10.60 -7.74
N THR A 24 -10.27 -11.05 -7.85
CA THR A 24 -9.91 -12.47 -7.85
C THR A 24 -8.62 -12.72 -7.05
N PRO A 25 -8.35 -13.95 -6.59
CA PRO A 25 -7.10 -14.29 -5.90
C PRO A 25 -5.83 -13.90 -6.69
N GLU A 26 -5.86 -14.00 -8.02
CA GLU A 26 -4.73 -13.63 -8.88
C GLU A 26 -4.44 -12.13 -8.83
N ASN A 27 -5.41 -11.29 -8.49
CA ASN A 27 -5.18 -9.86 -8.32
C ASN A 27 -4.27 -9.59 -7.11
N TYR A 28 -4.51 -10.28 -6.01
CA TYR A 28 -3.68 -10.20 -4.81
C TYR A 28 -2.25 -10.70 -5.12
N ALA A 29 -2.15 -11.87 -5.76
CA ALA A 29 -0.85 -12.44 -6.15
C ALA A 29 -0.07 -11.51 -7.09
N PHE A 30 -0.74 -10.91 -8.07
CA PHE A 30 -0.13 -9.96 -9.00
C PHE A 30 0.40 -8.72 -8.28
N LEU A 31 -0.39 -8.13 -7.35
CA LEU A 31 0.06 -6.99 -6.57
C LEU A 31 1.29 -7.35 -5.73
N LEU A 32 1.25 -8.48 -5.01
CA LEU A 32 2.36 -8.93 -4.16
C LEU A 32 3.63 -9.23 -4.96
N ALA A 33 3.51 -9.81 -6.16
CA ALA A 33 4.64 -10.02 -7.05
C ALA A 33 5.28 -8.70 -7.47
N LYS A 34 4.47 -7.70 -7.84
CA LYS A 34 4.95 -6.34 -8.14
C LYS A 34 5.60 -5.70 -6.92
N THR A 35 4.97 -5.75 -5.74
CA THR A 35 5.57 -5.25 -4.51
C THR A 35 6.94 -5.89 -4.26
N SER A 36 7.06 -7.21 -4.39
CA SER A 36 8.35 -7.91 -4.21
C SER A 36 9.43 -7.48 -5.21
N GLU A 37 9.07 -7.18 -6.46
CA GLU A 37 9.99 -6.66 -7.48
C GLU A 37 10.51 -5.27 -7.08
N PHE A 38 9.59 -4.38 -6.73
CA PHE A 38 9.89 -2.99 -6.41
C PHE A 38 10.67 -2.82 -5.11
N ILE A 39 10.32 -3.53 -4.04
CA ILE A 39 11.03 -3.41 -2.76
C ILE A 39 12.50 -3.83 -2.87
N LYS A 40 12.80 -4.83 -3.71
CA LYS A 40 14.18 -5.27 -3.99
C LYS A 40 14.96 -4.22 -4.78
N TYR A 41 14.34 -3.65 -5.82
CA TYR A 41 14.98 -2.65 -6.66
C TYR A 41 15.31 -1.36 -5.90
N TYR A 42 14.39 -0.91 -5.04
CA TYR A 42 14.51 0.35 -4.31
C TYR A 42 15.08 0.19 -2.89
N GLN A 43 15.49 -1.03 -2.48
CA GLN A 43 16.01 -1.30 -1.14
C GLN A 43 15.06 -0.83 -0.02
N VAL A 44 13.76 -1.04 -0.21
CA VAL A 44 12.71 -0.70 0.74
C VAL A 44 12.32 -1.95 1.51
N GLU A 45 12.02 -1.82 2.79
CA GLU A 45 11.56 -2.94 3.61
C GLU A 45 10.04 -2.90 3.80
N LEU A 46 9.38 -4.03 3.55
CA LEU A 46 7.95 -4.20 3.83
C LEU A 46 7.78 -4.74 5.25
N ILE A 47 7.16 -3.94 6.13
CA ILE A 47 7.03 -4.26 7.56
C ILE A 47 5.72 -4.99 7.84
N ALA A 48 4.61 -4.48 7.32
CA ALA A 48 3.29 -5.08 7.49
C ALA A 48 2.39 -4.73 6.30
N TYR A 49 1.41 -5.58 6.00
CA TYR A 49 0.38 -5.26 5.03
C TYR A 49 -0.94 -5.98 5.32
N CYS A 50 -2.02 -5.43 4.78
CA CYS A 50 -3.34 -6.03 4.71
C CYS A 50 -4.00 -5.64 3.39
N LEU A 51 -4.47 -6.63 2.64
CA LEU A 51 -5.19 -6.44 1.38
C LEU A 51 -6.62 -6.91 1.58
N MET A 52 -7.57 -5.97 1.55
CA MET A 52 -8.99 -6.22 1.70
C MET A 52 -9.68 -6.04 0.34
N PRO A 53 -10.83 -6.68 0.07
CA PRO A 53 -11.47 -6.61 -1.25
C PRO A 53 -11.62 -5.20 -1.80
N ASN A 54 -11.91 -4.20 -0.96
CA ASN A 54 -12.13 -2.81 -1.36
C ASN A 54 -11.05 -1.81 -0.89
N HIS A 55 -10.00 -2.23 -0.18
CA HIS A 55 -8.96 -1.32 0.28
C HIS A 55 -7.66 -2.03 0.68
N TYR A 56 -6.60 -1.27 0.89
CA TYR A 56 -5.32 -1.83 1.34
C TYR A 56 -4.67 -0.95 2.41
N HIS A 57 -3.80 -1.60 3.17
CA HIS A 57 -2.88 -0.99 4.12
C HIS A 57 -1.50 -1.61 3.93
N ILE A 58 -0.47 -0.78 3.76
CA ILE A 58 0.93 -1.20 3.56
C ILE A 58 1.84 -0.31 4.41
N LEU A 59 2.64 -0.91 5.27
CA LEU A 59 3.65 -0.23 6.07
C LEU A 59 5.03 -0.55 5.51
N LEU A 60 5.74 0.49 5.08
CA LEU A 60 7.09 0.39 4.55
C LEU A 60 8.07 1.11 5.47
N LYS A 61 9.30 0.62 5.50
CA LYS A 61 10.46 1.32 6.06
C LYS A 61 11.39 1.69 4.92
N HIS A 62 11.67 2.99 4.79
CA HIS A 62 12.58 3.54 3.78
C HIS A 62 13.19 4.84 4.27
N GLU A 63 14.46 5.06 3.96
CA GLU A 63 15.19 6.28 4.33
C GLU A 63 14.82 7.46 3.41
N ASN A 64 14.60 7.17 2.12
CA ASN A 64 14.22 8.17 1.14
C ASN A 64 12.69 8.22 0.88
N GLN A 65 12.06 9.22 1.47
CA GLN A 65 10.61 9.41 1.44
C GLN A 65 10.02 9.63 0.03
N VAL A 66 10.81 10.20 -0.87
CA VAL A 66 10.43 10.41 -2.28
C VAL A 66 10.39 9.07 -3.00
N GLU A 67 11.36 8.20 -2.75
CA GLU A 67 11.43 6.86 -3.35
C GLU A 67 10.28 5.97 -2.88
N GLY A 68 9.97 5.94 -1.58
CA GLY A 68 8.85 5.14 -1.05
C GLY A 68 7.48 5.59 -1.61
N SER A 69 7.25 6.90 -1.72
CA SER A 69 6.01 7.43 -2.31
C SER A 69 5.89 7.09 -3.79
N ASN A 70 6.99 7.22 -4.55
CA ASN A 70 7.05 6.89 -5.97
C ASN A 70 6.86 5.37 -6.21
N LEU A 71 7.43 4.53 -5.35
CA LEU A 71 7.29 3.08 -5.40
C LEU A 71 5.82 2.66 -5.27
N ILE A 72 5.13 3.16 -4.25
CA ILE A 72 3.72 2.85 -4.00
C ILE A 72 2.86 3.32 -5.18
N GLN A 73 3.11 4.53 -5.69
CA GLN A 73 2.38 5.05 -6.84
C GLN A 73 2.61 4.19 -8.09
N ARG A 74 3.85 3.74 -8.36
CA ARG A 74 4.15 2.87 -9.51
C ARG A 74 3.46 1.52 -9.41
N ILE A 75 3.49 0.89 -8.23
CA ILE A 75 2.83 -0.40 -7.99
C ILE A 75 1.32 -0.28 -8.28
N PHE A 76 0.63 0.69 -7.67
CA PHE A 76 -0.82 0.81 -7.81
C PHE A 76 -1.28 1.36 -9.16
N ASN A 77 -0.45 2.14 -9.85
CA ASN A 77 -0.73 2.54 -11.23
C ASN A 77 -0.62 1.35 -12.18
N SER A 78 0.43 0.52 -12.04
CA SER A 78 0.58 -0.72 -12.81
C SER A 78 -0.58 -1.67 -12.54
N TYR A 79 -0.96 -1.83 -11.28
CA TYR A 79 -2.12 -2.61 -10.87
C TYR A 79 -3.41 -2.11 -11.51
N THR A 80 -3.71 -0.81 -11.40
CA THR A 80 -4.92 -0.20 -11.98
C THR A 80 -5.01 -0.45 -13.49
N GLN A 81 -3.90 -0.26 -14.22
CA GLN A 81 -3.86 -0.51 -15.67
C GLN A 81 -4.12 -1.98 -16.00
N ALA A 82 -3.49 -2.92 -15.28
CA ALA A 82 -3.66 -4.34 -15.49
C ALA A 82 -5.10 -4.79 -15.24
N ILE A 83 -5.72 -4.32 -14.15
CA ILE A 83 -7.10 -4.65 -13.79
C ILE A 83 -8.09 -4.02 -14.76
N ASN A 84 -7.91 -2.76 -15.13
CA ASN A 84 -8.78 -2.09 -16.09
C ASN A 84 -8.75 -2.81 -17.44
N LYS A 85 -7.55 -3.21 -17.91
CA LYS A 85 -7.39 -3.99 -19.14
C LYS A 85 -8.04 -5.37 -19.03
N LYS A 86 -7.80 -6.11 -17.94
CA LYS A 86 -8.31 -7.49 -17.75
C LYS A 86 -9.85 -7.52 -17.67
N ASN A 87 -10.45 -6.52 -17.02
CA ASN A 87 -11.88 -6.49 -16.73
C ASN A 87 -12.67 -5.56 -17.67
N SER A 88 -12.04 -5.03 -18.73
CA SER A 88 -12.65 -4.06 -19.65
C SER A 88 -13.28 -2.85 -18.93
N ARG A 89 -12.65 -2.39 -17.84
CA ARG A 89 -13.11 -1.24 -17.06
C ARG A 89 -12.52 0.06 -17.60
N VAL A 90 -13.27 1.15 -17.42
CA VAL A 90 -12.82 2.52 -17.65
C VAL A 90 -12.87 3.32 -16.35
N GLY A 91 -12.09 4.40 -16.27
CA GLY A 91 -12.06 5.29 -15.10
C GLY A 91 -11.07 4.86 -14.00
N THR A 92 -11.21 5.50 -12.84
CA THR A 92 -10.32 5.29 -11.70
C THR A 92 -10.72 4.04 -10.90
N LEU A 93 -9.72 3.30 -10.42
CA LEU A 93 -9.96 2.17 -9.51
C LEU A 93 -9.99 2.63 -8.04
N PHE A 94 -9.11 3.56 -7.68
CA PHE A 94 -8.95 4.04 -6.31
C PHE A 94 -9.58 5.42 -6.09
N GLN A 95 -9.89 5.71 -4.82
CA GLN A 95 -10.38 7.01 -4.40
C GLN A 95 -9.22 8.01 -4.26
N GLY A 96 -9.01 8.79 -5.32
CA GLY A 96 -7.99 9.84 -5.34
C GLY A 96 -6.57 9.31 -5.12
N ASN A 97 -5.69 10.18 -4.63
CA ASN A 97 -4.29 9.85 -4.40
C ASN A 97 -4.11 8.91 -3.19
N VAL A 98 -3.02 8.14 -3.20
CA VAL A 98 -2.63 7.32 -2.05
C VAL A 98 -2.44 8.19 -0.81
N LYS A 99 -3.04 7.75 0.30
CA LYS A 99 -2.85 8.40 1.60
C LYS A 99 -1.63 7.81 2.29
N LYS A 100 -0.91 8.66 3.03
CA LYS A 100 0.26 8.26 3.81
C LYS A 100 0.20 8.85 5.22
N ARG A 101 0.73 8.11 6.19
CA ARG A 101 0.92 8.57 7.57
C ARG A 101 2.31 8.15 8.04
N PHE A 102 3.10 9.12 8.48
CA PHE A 102 4.40 8.87 9.11
C PHE A 102 4.16 8.33 10.51
N ILE A 103 5.04 7.43 10.94
CA ILE A 103 4.99 6.81 12.27
C ILE A 103 6.04 7.48 13.12
N GLU A 104 5.67 8.13 14.21
CA GLU A 104 6.55 9.04 14.95
C GLU A 104 7.46 8.32 15.96
N ASP A 105 7.00 7.20 16.52
CA ASP A 105 7.70 6.43 17.55
C ASP A 105 7.39 4.91 17.49
N ASP A 106 8.08 4.12 18.32
CA ASP A 106 7.99 2.67 18.36
C ASP A 106 6.66 2.13 18.92
N ASP A 107 6.04 2.87 19.85
CA ASP A 107 4.72 2.52 20.38
C ASP A 107 3.67 2.65 19.27
N TYR A 108 3.72 3.75 18.53
CA TYR A 108 2.83 4.00 17.42
C TYR A 108 3.11 3.06 16.23
N LEU A 109 4.37 2.64 16.02
CA LEU A 109 4.72 1.57 15.08
C LEU A 109 4.02 0.27 15.45
N SER A 110 4.13 -0.13 16.71
CA SER A 110 3.52 -1.36 17.23
C SER A 110 2.00 -1.35 17.08
N GLU A 111 1.35 -0.23 17.44
CA GLU A 111 -0.10 -0.06 17.27
C GLU A 111 -0.51 -0.06 15.80
N THR A 112 0.29 0.54 14.92
CA THR A 112 0.03 0.53 13.47
C THR A 112 0.10 -0.89 12.90
N ILE A 113 1.11 -1.68 13.27
CA ILE A 113 1.24 -3.08 12.84
C ILE A 113 0.02 -3.89 13.29
N LYS A 114 -0.37 -3.75 14.57
CA LYS A 114 -1.59 -4.39 15.11
C LYS A 114 -2.84 -3.96 14.33
N TYR A 115 -3.01 -2.66 14.11
CA TYR A 115 -4.14 -2.12 13.35
C TYR A 115 -4.23 -2.71 11.94
N ILE A 116 -3.10 -2.79 11.23
CA ILE A 116 -3.05 -3.34 9.87
C ILE A 116 -3.50 -4.81 9.87
N HIS A 117 -2.97 -5.63 10.76
CA HIS A 117 -3.30 -7.06 10.79
C HIS A 117 -4.70 -7.37 11.34
N LEU A 118 -5.26 -6.49 12.18
CA LEU A 118 -6.61 -6.63 12.72
C LEU A 118 -7.69 -6.09 11.76
N ASN A 119 -7.30 -5.45 10.68
CA ASN A 119 -8.22 -4.84 9.73
C ASN A 119 -9.24 -5.85 9.14
N PRO A 120 -8.86 -7.08 8.75
CA PRO A 120 -9.83 -8.08 8.26
C PRO A 120 -10.92 -8.47 9.26
N VAL A 121 -10.70 -8.23 10.55
CA VAL A 121 -11.64 -8.57 11.62
C VAL A 121 -12.52 -7.38 12.01
N LYS A 122 -12.06 -6.14 11.79
CA LYS A 122 -12.68 -4.92 12.32
C LYS A 122 -13.34 -4.02 11.27
N ALA A 123 -13.06 -4.21 9.98
CA ALA A 123 -13.40 -3.26 8.91
C ALA A 123 -14.80 -3.45 8.29
#